data_AF-A0A7X6MH54-F1
#
_entry.id   AF-A0A7X6MH54-F1
#
_cell.length_a   1.000
_cell.length_b   1.000
_cell.length_c   1.000
_cell.angle_alpha   90.00
_cell.angle_beta   90.00
_cell.angle_gamma   90.00
#
_symmetry.space_group_name_H-M   'P 1'
#
loop_
_entity.id
_entity.type
_entity.pdbx_description
1 polymer ?
#
loop_
_entity_poly.entity_id
_entity_poly.type
_entity_poly.pdbx_seq_one_letter_code
_entity_poly.pdbx_strand_id
1 'polypeptide(L)'
;MTEAYNNCNTIYTNVDHTRDRLRASWQGAASNSYSEAVVGWLEELRLITNDMNRMIGTYGGTVHAMHATEDAAVITGSRWINELNLTDNQPG
;
A
#
# COMPACT_ATOMS: atom_id res chain seq x y z
N MET A 1 6.73 -2.00 -0.22
CA MET A 1 5.37 -2.56 -0.38
C MET A 1 4.70 -2.13 -1.68
N THR A 2 4.74 -0.84 -2.06
CA THR A 2 4.18 -0.35 -3.34
C THR A 2 4.77 -1.04 -4.57
N GLU A 3 6.08 -1.26 -4.60
CA GLU A 3 6.74 -2.00 -5.69
C GLU A 3 6.23 -3.46 -5.79
N ALA A 4 6.16 -4.17 -4.66
CA ALA A 4 5.63 -5.53 -4.61
C ALA A 4 4.17 -5.59 -5.07
N TYR A 5 3.32 -4.65 -4.63
CA TYR A 5 1.94 -4.52 -5.10
C TYR A 5 1.87 -4.36 -6.62
N ASN A 6 2.67 -3.44 -7.19
CA ASN A 6 2.69 -3.21 -8.65
C ASN A 6 3.15 -4.45 -9.42
N ASN A 7 4.15 -5.17 -8.90
CA ASN A 7 4.65 -6.40 -9.51
C ASN A 7 3.59 -7.51 -9.47
N CYS A 8 2.91 -7.72 -8.33
CA CYS A 8 1.82 -8.69 -8.21
C CYS A 8 0.65 -8.38 -9.15
N ASN A 9 0.26 -7.11 -9.26
CA ASN A 9 -0.81 -6.69 -10.17
C ASN A 9 -0.43 -6.91 -11.66
N THR A 10 0.83 -6.67 -12.01
CA THR A 10 1.36 -6.95 -13.36
C THR A 10 1.33 -8.44 -13.67
N ILE A 11 1.78 -9.28 -12.72
CA ILE A 11 1.75 -10.74 -12.84
C ILE A 11 0.32 -11.24 -13.01
N TYR A 12 -0.62 -10.77 -12.19
CA TYR A 12 -2.04 -11.11 -12.28
C TYR A 12 -2.56 -10.87 -13.70
N THR A 13 -2.34 -9.66 -14.22
CA THR A 13 -2.83 -9.25 -15.54
C THR A 13 -2.23 -10.11 -16.66
N ASN A 14 -0.93 -10.41 -16.58
CA ASN A 14 -0.25 -11.24 -17.58
C ASN A 14 -0.75 -12.69 -17.60
N VAL A 15 -0.96 -13.28 -16.43
CA VAL A 15 -1.44 -14.66 -16.33
C VAL A 15 -2.90 -14.76 -16.77
N ASP A 16 -3.75 -13.81 -16.37
CA ASP A 16 -5.15 -13.74 -16.80
C ASP A 16 -5.28 -13.65 -18.33
N HIS A 17 -4.52 -12.75 -18.97
CA HIS A 17 -4.48 -12.64 -20.43
C HIS A 17 -3.93 -13.90 -21.11
N THR A 18 -2.91 -14.53 -20.54
CA THR A 18 -2.33 -15.76 -21.10
C THR A 18 -3.31 -16.92 -21.01
N ARG A 19 -4.02 -17.05 -19.88
CA ARG A 19 -5.09 -18.03 -19.69
C ARG A 19 -6.17 -17.87 -20.74
N ASP A 20 -6.64 -16.65 -20.98
CA ASP A 20 -7.71 -16.39 -21.94
C ASP A 20 -7.31 -16.74 -23.38
N ARG A 21 -6.08 -16.39 -23.76
CA ARG A 21 -5.51 -16.80 -25.05
C ARG A 21 -5.40 -18.31 -25.17
N LEU A 22 -4.97 -18.98 -24.12
CA LEU A 22 -4.83 -20.43 -24.12
C LEU A 22 -6.19 -21.14 -24.20
N ARG A 23 -7.22 -20.64 -23.50
CA ARG A 23 -8.60 -21.16 -23.59
C ARG A 23 -9.19 -21.04 -24.99
N ALA A 24 -8.78 -20.05 -25.78
CA ALA A 24 -9.27 -19.88 -27.14
C ALA A 24 -8.85 -21.05 -28.06
N SER A 25 -7.67 -21.64 -27.84
CA SER A 25 -7.12 -22.71 -28.68
C SER A 25 -7.08 -24.09 -28.02
N TRP A 26 -7.15 -24.18 -26.70
CA TRP A 26 -7.08 -25.43 -25.95
C TRP A 26 -8.43 -25.80 -25.33
N GLN A 27 -9.08 -26.81 -25.90
CA GLN A 27 -10.38 -27.32 -25.49
C GLN A 27 -10.26 -28.74 -24.92
N GLY A 28 -11.16 -29.09 -23.99
CA GLY A 28 -11.28 -30.43 -23.41
C GLY A 28 -11.21 -30.45 -21.90
N ALA A 29 -11.42 -31.63 -21.30
CA ALA A 29 -11.49 -31.78 -19.84
C ALA A 29 -10.22 -31.29 -19.12
N ALA A 30 -9.03 -31.55 -19.69
CA ALA A 30 -7.77 -31.07 -19.14
C ALA A 30 -7.66 -29.53 -19.14
N SER A 31 -8.13 -28.86 -20.20
CA SER A 31 -8.08 -27.39 -20.27
C SER A 31 -9.07 -26.74 -19.30
N ASN A 32 -10.20 -27.39 -19.02
CA ASN A 32 -11.15 -26.98 -18.01
C ASN A 32 -10.53 -27.05 -16.60
N SER A 33 -9.96 -28.20 -16.22
CA SER A 33 -9.32 -28.34 -14.90
C SER A 33 -8.11 -27.41 -14.72
N TYR A 34 -7.32 -27.19 -15.78
CA TYR A 34 -6.26 -26.19 -15.76
C TYR A 34 -6.82 -24.78 -15.55
N SER A 35 -7.90 -24.43 -16.25
CA SER A 35 -8.53 -23.11 -16.11
C SER A 35 -9.05 -22.86 -14.69
N GLU A 36 -9.68 -23.87 -14.08
CA GLU A 36 -10.16 -23.78 -12.69
C GLU A 36 -9.00 -23.56 -11.72
N ALA A 37 -7.90 -24.31 -11.88
CA ALA A 37 -6.71 -24.13 -11.04
C ALA A 37 -6.10 -22.73 -11.20
N VAL A 38 -6.04 -22.20 -12.42
CA VAL A 38 -5.54 -20.83 -12.67
C VAL A 38 -6.47 -19.77 -12.09
N VAL A 39 -7.79 -19.95 -12.18
CA VAL A 39 -8.75 -19.04 -11.56
C VAL A 39 -8.56 -19.00 -10.05
N GLY A 40 -8.47 -20.15 -9.38
CA GLY A 40 -8.20 -20.20 -7.94
C GLY A 40 -6.87 -19.54 -7.57
N TRP A 41 -5.81 -19.75 -8.34
CA TRP A 41 -4.53 -19.06 -8.12
C TRP A 41 -4.62 -17.54 -8.28
N LEU A 42 -5.37 -17.06 -9.29
CA LEU A 42 -5.59 -15.62 -9.50
C LEU A 42 -6.40 -14.99 -8.35
N GLU A 43 -7.38 -15.72 -7.79
CA GLU A 43 -8.15 -15.27 -6.63
C GLU A 43 -7.26 -15.08 -5.40
N GLU A 44 -6.39 -16.05 -5.09
CA GLU A 44 -5.44 -15.96 -3.98
C GLU A 44 -4.45 -14.79 -4.19
N LEU A 45 -3.93 -14.63 -5.41
CA LEU A 45 -3.03 -13.51 -5.72
C LEU A 45 -3.73 -12.15 -5.54
N ARG A 46 -5.02 -12.07 -5.89
CA ARG A 46 -5.83 -10.86 -5.70
C ARG A 46 -6.05 -10.57 -4.21
N LEU A 47 -6.31 -11.58 -3.38
CA LEU A 47 -6.43 -11.40 -1.92
C LEU A 47 -5.13 -10.84 -1.32
N ILE A 48 -3.99 -11.44 -1.66
CA ILE A 48 -2.67 -10.98 -1.23
C ILE A 48 -2.42 -9.53 -1.68
N THR A 49 -2.75 -9.20 -2.93
CA THR A 49 -2.56 -7.86 -3.50
C THR A 49 -3.47 -6.81 -2.82
N ASN A 50 -4.70 -7.18 -2.46
CA ASN A 50 -5.61 -6.31 -1.71
C ASN A 50 -5.09 -6.02 -0.29
N ASP A 51 -4.54 -7.03 0.38
CA ASP A 51 -3.96 -6.84 1.71
C ASP A 51 -2.70 -5.98 1.67
N MET A 52 -1.85 -6.13 0.64
CA MET A 52 -0.73 -5.22 0.41
C MET A 52 -1.21 -3.77 0.20
N ASN A 53 -2.28 -3.56 -0.56
CA ASN A 53 -2.84 -2.23 -0.79
C ASN A 53 -3.37 -1.59 0.51
N ARG A 54 -4.08 -2.37 1.33
CA ARG A 54 -4.53 -1.92 2.66
C ARG A 54 -3.35 -1.52 3.54
N MET A 55 -2.30 -2.33 3.53
CA MET A 55 -1.10 -2.08 4.32
C MET A 55 -0.37 -0.82 3.85
N ILE A 56 -0.29 -0.56 2.53
CA ILE A 56 0.22 0.71 1.98
C ILE A 56 -0.59 1.91 2.54
N GLY A 57 -1.91 1.80 2.54
CA GLY A 57 -2.79 2.83 3.11
C GLY A 57 -2.55 3.07 4.61
N THR A 58 -2.47 2.01 5.41
CA THR A 58 -2.22 2.11 6.85
C THR A 58 -0.86 2.74 7.16
N TYR A 59 0.21 2.27 6.50
CA TYR A 59 1.55 2.83 6.72
C TYR A 59 1.65 4.27 6.23
N GLY A 60 1.07 4.59 5.06
CA GLY A 60 1.03 5.97 4.56
C GLY A 60 0.26 6.92 5.47
N GLY A 61 -0.90 6.49 5.98
CA GLY A 61 -1.69 7.25 6.94
C GLY A 61 -0.97 7.44 8.28
N THR A 62 -0.29 6.41 8.76
CA THR A 62 0.52 6.47 10.00
C THR A 62 1.67 7.46 9.86
N VAL A 63 2.41 7.44 8.75
CA VAL A 63 3.50 8.39 8.49
C VAL A 63 2.98 9.82 8.48
N HIS A 64 1.87 10.10 7.79
CA HIS A 64 1.28 11.45 7.81
C HIS A 64 0.88 11.89 9.22
N ALA A 65 0.30 11.01 10.04
CA ALA A 65 -0.05 11.32 11.41
C ALA A 65 1.19 11.60 12.29
N MET A 66 2.29 10.86 12.09
CA MET A 66 3.56 11.11 12.78
C MET A 66 4.15 12.46 12.40
N HIS A 67 4.18 12.80 11.10
CA HIS A 67 4.65 14.11 10.64
C HIS A 67 3.80 15.25 11.22
N ALA A 68 2.46 15.12 11.21
CA ALA A 68 1.58 16.12 11.79
C ALA A 68 1.80 16.30 13.31
N THR A 69 2.11 15.21 14.01
CA THR A 69 2.44 15.24 15.44
C THR A 69 3.79 15.92 15.67
N GLU A 70 4.79 15.64 14.84
CA GLU A 70 6.10 16.29 14.87
C GLU A 70 5.99 17.79 14.59
N ASP A 71 5.24 18.19 13.57
CA ASP A 71 4.98 19.60 13.24
C ASP A 71 4.31 20.34 14.40
N ALA A 72 3.31 19.71 15.04
CA ALA A 72 2.62 20.28 16.20
C ALA A 72 3.56 20.42 17.40
N ALA A 73 4.46 19.45 17.62
CA ALA A 73 5.46 19.49 18.68
C ALA A 73 6.49 20.60 18.43
N VAL A 74 6.95 20.78 17.19
CA VAL A 74 7.87 21.87 16.81
C VAL A 74 7.24 23.24 17.03
N ILE A 75 5.99 23.44 16.59
CA ILE A 75 5.27 24.71 16.80
C ILE A 75 5.12 25.00 18.29
N THR A 76 4.72 23.98 19.06
CA THR A 76 4.53 24.12 20.51
C THR A 76 5.86 24.45 21.18
N GLY A 77 6.93 23.67 20.94
CA GLY A 77 8.25 23.93 21.50
C GLY A 77 8.80 25.32 21.15
N SER A 78 8.56 25.77 19.91
CA SER A 78 8.95 27.11 19.47
C SER A 78 8.22 28.24 20.23
N ARG A 79 6.95 28.03 20.61
CA ARG A 79 6.21 28.99 21.46
C ARG A 79 6.80 29.07 22.87
N TRP A 80 7.12 27.92 23.48
CA TRP A 80 7.75 27.87 24.79
C TRP A 80 9.11 28.59 24.82
N ILE A 81 9.93 28.42 23.78
CA ILE A 81 11.22 29.12 23.66
C ILE A 81 11.02 30.64 23.55
N ASN A 82 10.04 31.09 22.77
CA ASN A 82 9.75 32.51 22.64
C ASN A 82 9.23 33.12 23.96
N GLU A 83 8.38 32.40 24.70
CA GLU A 83 7.88 32.82 26.00
C GLU A 83 9.00 32.88 27.05
N LEU A 84 9.90 31.88 27.07
CA LEU A 84 11.07 31.87 27.95
C LEU A 84 12.05 33.03 27.64
N ASN A 85 12.31 33.30 26.35
CA ASN A 85 13.16 34.41 25.93
C ASN A 85 12.54 35.80 26.19
N LEU A 86 11.21 35.89 26.25
CA LEU A 86 10.50 37.12 26.62
C LEU A 86 10.54 37.39 28.14
N THR A 87 10.54 36.34 28.96
CA THR A 87 10.67 36.48 30.42
C THR A 87 12.09 36.84 30.88
N ASP A 88 13.13 36.43 30.13
CA ASP A 88 14.54 36.71 30.48
C ASP A 88 14.98 38.15 30.09
N ASN A 89 14.21 38.84 29.23
CA ASN A 89 14.46 40.22 28.79
C ASN A 89 13.55 41.27 29.47
N GLN A 90 12.87 40.93 30.57
CA GLN A 90 12.17 41.92 31.39
C GLN A 90 13.18 42.65 32.29
N PRO A 91 13.41 43.97 32.14
CA PRO A 91 14.26 44.72 33.05
C PRO A 91 13.53 44.88 34.39
N GLY A 92 14.02 44.18 35.41
CA GLY A 92 13.78 44.49 36.82
C GLY A 92 14.92 45.35 37.36
#